data_AF-A0A7K5B6C1-F1
#
_entry.id   AF-A0A7K5B6C1-F1
#
_cell.length_a   1.000
_cell.length_b   1.000
_cell.length_c   1.000
_cell.angle_alpha   90.00
_cell.angle_beta   90.00
_cell.angle_gamma   90.00
#
_symmetry.space_group_name_H-M   'P 1'
#
loop_
_entity.id
_entity.type
_entity.pdbx_description
1 polymer ?
#
loop_
_entity_poly.entity_id
_entity_poly.type
_entity_poly.pdbx_seq_one_letter_code
_entity_poly.pdbx_strand_id
1 'polypeptide(L)'
;RWQPKVQQLIEQLTNKLNNLTTTVKTSTVTQPKEFNLTVTKPRAIPLPLPIHLPVLEKRRPVPPSTYKPPKEKKQLEAIKEKNLQEANDLLLKANINRFRCATMKSEKREVCYKILSYLKIPHNYFSCSSKVSIHPFHWENEIVQMHHHSVSIDNIPIKLNTAAILREGALYQRKMEEELKRVENLQQGAGEPSEFLEWQKLMRGKDLEEQLAEIECRRLQGKLSHEEAVLARQNVIQENKKKGDLLREEKAELMHQHAEKRLQEQKEMKELAEQVMEGHKNVKQVKKKLQEYKQQIAQQVNEESGELLRQALEDGEEKAKKRYEIIQQIRAIESLPGIRHKSVDLTEIGGHGLFGEMSIVELRERLALLKEAQKAAEEEKRDQIIHEKQAKEQLILEKLDQISQFRAELGRAAALKQEEKKRKSQSGERPVKDERILNLQKKIVEKKMERKKQAGLL
;
A
#
# COMPACT_ATOMS: atom_id res chain seq x y z
N ARG A 1 38.45 -67.48 10.30
CA ARG A 1 38.31 -66.39 11.31
C ARG A 1 39.39 -65.30 11.25
N TRP A 2 40.58 -65.50 10.65
CA TRP A 2 41.65 -64.46 10.65
C TRP A 2 41.74 -63.57 9.39
N GLN A 3 41.18 -63.99 8.24
CA GLN A 3 41.24 -63.25 6.95
C GLN A 3 40.98 -61.73 7.00
N PRO A 4 39.89 -61.20 7.60
CA PRO A 4 39.60 -59.76 7.52
C PRO A 4 40.67 -58.90 8.21
N LYS A 5 41.33 -59.44 9.25
CA LYS A 5 42.41 -58.74 9.97
C LYS A 5 43.71 -58.69 9.15
N VAL A 6 43.94 -59.68 8.28
CA VAL A 6 45.06 -59.68 7.32
C VAL A 6 44.79 -58.70 6.18
N GLN A 7 43.55 -58.65 5.66
CA GLN A 7 43.16 -57.71 4.60
C GLN A 7 43.33 -56.25 5.05
N GLN A 8 42.86 -55.88 6.24
CA GLN A 8 43.08 -54.54 6.82
C GLN A 8 44.57 -54.19 6.95
N LEU A 9 45.44 -55.17 7.24
CA LEU A 9 46.87 -54.93 7.42
C LEU A 9 47.59 -54.73 6.07
N ILE A 10 47.17 -55.46 5.03
CA ILE A 10 47.61 -55.23 3.64
C ILE A 10 47.18 -53.83 3.18
N GLU A 11 45.93 -53.45 3.44
CA GLU A 11 45.35 -52.15 3.07
C GLU A 11 46.03 -50.97 3.80
N GLN A 12 46.47 -51.16 5.04
CA GLN A 12 47.31 -50.18 5.75
C GLN A 12 48.73 -50.07 5.19
N LEU A 13 49.31 -51.16 4.65
CA LEU A 13 50.64 -51.14 4.05
C LEU A 13 50.65 -50.52 2.65
N THR A 14 49.66 -50.81 1.80
CA THR A 14 49.54 -50.19 0.47
C THR A 14 49.33 -48.68 0.57
N ASN A 15 48.47 -48.23 1.51
CA ASN A 15 48.28 -46.81 1.78
C ASN A 15 49.53 -46.12 2.35
N LYS A 16 50.42 -46.83 3.05
CA LYS A 16 51.72 -46.27 3.48
C LYS A 16 52.71 -46.15 2.32
N LEU A 17 52.77 -47.13 1.42
CA LEU A 17 53.65 -47.08 0.24
C LEU A 17 53.27 -45.93 -0.70
N ASN A 18 51.98 -45.77 -1.02
CA ASN A 18 51.51 -44.73 -1.93
C ASN A 18 51.78 -43.29 -1.43
N ASN A 19 51.84 -43.10 -0.10
CA ASN A 19 52.13 -41.79 0.51
C ASN A 19 53.63 -41.44 0.54
N LEU A 20 54.54 -42.39 0.30
CA LEU A 20 55.98 -42.14 0.22
C LEU A 20 56.42 -41.64 -1.17
N THR A 21 55.63 -41.90 -2.21
CA THR A 21 55.91 -41.44 -3.59
C THR A 21 55.39 -40.02 -3.86
N THR A 22 55.85 -39.04 -3.08
CA THR A 22 55.69 -37.61 -3.42
C THR A 22 56.99 -37.07 -4.03
N THR A 23 56.89 -36.49 -5.22
CA THR A 23 58.06 -36.14 -6.03
C THR A 23 58.80 -34.91 -5.52
N VAL A 24 60.08 -35.07 -5.20
CA VAL A 24 60.98 -33.96 -4.84
C VAL A 24 61.15 -33.05 -6.06
N LYS A 25 60.75 -31.79 -5.91
CA LYS A 25 60.94 -30.76 -6.95
C LYS A 25 62.37 -30.22 -6.87
N THR A 26 63.17 -30.46 -7.90
CA THR A 26 64.50 -29.87 -8.04
C THR A 26 64.40 -28.35 -8.28
N SER A 27 65.22 -27.57 -7.58
CA SER A 27 65.31 -26.13 -7.75
C SER A 27 66.12 -25.77 -9.01
N THR A 28 65.65 -24.78 -9.77
CA THR A 28 66.39 -24.22 -10.91
C THR A 28 67.45 -23.22 -10.45
N VAL A 29 68.63 -23.25 -11.06
CA VAL A 29 69.78 -22.41 -10.70
C VAL A 29 69.56 -20.95 -11.10
N THR A 30 69.86 -20.02 -10.18
CA THR A 30 69.79 -18.58 -10.41
C THR A 30 70.99 -18.09 -11.23
N GLN A 31 70.77 -17.31 -12.28
CA GLN A 31 71.84 -16.57 -12.97
C GLN A 31 71.88 -15.10 -12.51
N PRO A 32 73.07 -14.49 -12.37
CA PRO A 32 73.21 -13.09 -12.03
C PRO A 32 72.77 -12.19 -13.20
N LYS A 33 72.28 -10.99 -12.88
CA LYS A 33 71.89 -9.98 -13.87
C LYS A 33 72.72 -8.72 -13.67
N GLU A 34 73.38 -8.26 -14.72
CA GLU A 34 74.26 -7.10 -14.68
C GLU A 34 73.51 -5.80 -14.34
N PHE A 35 74.21 -4.87 -13.69
CA PHE A 35 73.66 -3.61 -13.22
C PHE A 35 73.92 -2.49 -14.23
N ASN A 36 72.88 -1.70 -14.53
CA ASN A 36 73.03 -0.54 -15.41
C ASN A 36 73.70 0.61 -14.63
N LEU A 37 74.81 1.13 -15.18
CA LEU A 37 75.44 2.35 -14.67
C LEU A 37 74.50 3.57 -14.83
N THR A 38 74.63 4.51 -13.91
CA THR A 38 73.63 5.54 -13.63
C THR A 38 73.43 6.56 -14.74
N VAL A 39 72.16 6.79 -15.11
CA VAL A 39 71.67 8.13 -15.45
C VAL A 39 70.61 8.50 -14.41
N THR A 40 70.82 9.60 -13.69
CA THR A 40 69.96 10.02 -12.58
C THR A 40 68.63 10.56 -13.08
N LYS A 41 67.51 9.94 -12.68
CA LYS A 41 66.17 10.52 -12.88
C LYS A 41 66.05 11.81 -12.05
N PRO A 42 65.40 12.87 -12.59
CA PRO A 42 65.23 14.13 -11.86
C PRO A 42 64.41 13.92 -10.57
N ARG A 43 64.78 14.67 -9.53
CA ARG A 43 64.21 14.54 -8.19
C ARG A 43 62.79 15.11 -8.14
N ALA A 44 61.79 14.26 -8.03
CA ALA A 44 60.41 14.70 -7.84
C ALA A 44 60.26 15.46 -6.51
N ILE A 45 59.54 16.58 -6.54
CA ILE A 45 59.14 17.33 -5.33
C ILE A 45 58.16 16.44 -4.53
N PRO A 46 58.33 16.26 -3.21
CA PRO A 46 57.38 15.52 -2.41
C PRO A 46 56.05 16.30 -2.35
N LEU A 47 55.04 15.80 -3.04
CA LEU A 47 53.65 16.15 -2.74
C LEU A 47 53.37 15.78 -1.27
N PRO A 48 52.59 16.59 -0.53
CA PRO A 48 52.21 16.24 0.83
C PRO A 48 51.51 14.89 0.84
N LEU A 49 51.91 14.00 1.76
CA LEU A 49 51.31 12.67 1.90
C LEU A 49 49.78 12.80 1.99
N PRO A 50 49.02 12.18 1.09
CA PRO A 50 47.58 12.16 1.21
C PRO A 50 47.22 11.55 2.56
N ILE A 51 46.49 12.31 3.37
CA ILE A 51 45.83 11.75 4.56
C ILE A 51 44.99 10.57 4.04
N HIS A 52 45.25 9.37 4.55
CA HIS A 52 44.47 8.18 4.23
C HIS A 52 43.08 8.29 4.87
N LEU A 53 42.25 9.17 4.30
CA LEU A 53 40.80 9.02 4.33
C LEU A 53 40.53 7.58 3.90
N PRO A 54 39.81 6.77 4.71
CA PRO A 54 39.58 5.38 4.38
C PRO A 54 38.84 5.32 3.05
N VAL A 55 39.51 4.78 2.02
CA VAL A 55 38.94 4.62 0.69
C VAL A 55 37.86 3.55 0.80
N LEU A 56 36.64 4.01 1.09
CA LEU A 56 35.43 3.22 1.13
C LEU A 56 35.41 2.32 -0.10
N GLU A 57 35.46 1.00 0.13
CA GLU A 57 35.37 0.01 -0.93
C GLU A 57 34.18 0.36 -1.83
N LYS A 58 34.41 0.48 -3.13
CA LYS A 58 33.35 0.81 -4.08
C LYS A 58 32.28 -0.27 -3.98
N ARG A 59 31.15 0.09 -3.36
CA ARG A 59 30.08 -0.85 -3.02
C ARG A 59 29.73 -1.68 -4.25
N ARG A 60 29.65 -3.01 -4.06
CA ARG A 60 29.28 -3.94 -5.13
C ARG A 60 28.03 -3.42 -5.84
N PRO A 61 28.00 -3.38 -7.18
CA PRO A 61 26.88 -2.80 -7.92
C PRO A 61 25.58 -3.48 -7.50
N VAL A 62 24.54 -2.66 -7.29
CA VAL A 62 23.24 -3.15 -6.81
C VAL A 62 22.74 -4.21 -7.81
N PRO A 63 22.34 -5.42 -7.35
CA PRO A 63 21.92 -6.49 -8.25
C PRO A 63 20.83 -6.02 -9.23
N PRO A 64 20.88 -6.42 -10.52
CA PRO A 64 19.89 -6.01 -11.51
C PRO A 64 18.49 -6.59 -11.25
N SER A 65 18.33 -7.43 -10.21
CA SER A 65 17.02 -7.82 -9.65
C SER A 65 16.35 -6.71 -8.84
N THR A 66 17.10 -5.80 -8.20
CA THR A 66 16.52 -4.72 -7.37
C THR A 66 15.73 -3.70 -8.19
N TYR A 67 16.06 -3.53 -9.48
CA TYR A 67 15.31 -2.69 -10.42
C TYR A 67 14.17 -3.42 -11.12
N LYS A 68 14.02 -4.74 -10.94
CA LYS A 68 12.89 -5.50 -11.47
C LYS A 68 11.73 -5.42 -10.48
N PRO A 69 10.50 -5.05 -10.91
CA PRO A 69 9.37 -5.00 -10.00
C PRO A 69 9.09 -6.40 -9.42
N PRO A 70 8.70 -6.50 -8.13
CA PRO A 70 8.31 -7.77 -7.50
C PRO A 70 7.24 -8.52 -8.31
N LYS A 71 7.23 -9.86 -8.24
CA LYS A 71 6.25 -10.70 -8.97
C LYS A 71 4.82 -10.35 -8.58
N GLU A 72 4.66 -10.02 -7.30
CA GLU A 72 3.46 -9.54 -6.62
C GLU A 72 2.89 -8.28 -7.28
N LYS A 73 3.74 -7.35 -7.75
CA LYS A 73 3.25 -6.16 -8.48
C LYS A 73 2.63 -6.53 -9.81
N LYS A 74 3.27 -7.42 -10.57
CA LYS A 74 2.72 -7.93 -11.85
C LYS A 74 1.43 -8.71 -11.67
N GLN A 75 1.32 -9.46 -10.58
CA GLN A 75 0.07 -10.15 -10.21
C GLN A 75 -1.04 -9.14 -9.85
N LEU A 76 -0.73 -8.09 -9.09
CA LEU A 76 -1.67 -7.01 -8.78
C LEU A 76 -2.09 -6.19 -10.02
N GLU A 77 -1.19 -5.99 -10.97
CA GLU A 77 -1.49 -5.37 -12.28
C GLU A 77 -2.47 -6.24 -13.09
N ALA A 78 -2.20 -7.54 -13.24
CA ALA A 78 -3.09 -8.48 -13.91
C ALA A 78 -4.46 -8.63 -13.21
N ILE A 79 -4.52 -8.53 -11.88
CA ILE A 79 -5.78 -8.51 -11.12
C ILE A 79 -6.56 -7.21 -11.39
N LYS A 80 -5.89 -6.04 -11.42
CA LYS A 80 -6.54 -4.77 -11.77
C LYS A 80 -7.12 -4.79 -13.18
N GLU A 81 -6.41 -5.36 -14.15
CA GLU A 81 -6.88 -5.50 -15.53
C GLU A 81 -8.13 -6.39 -15.61
N LYS A 82 -8.14 -7.54 -14.93
CA LYS A 82 -9.32 -8.41 -14.84
C LYS A 82 -10.50 -7.73 -14.16
N ASN A 83 -10.29 -7.12 -13.00
CA ASN A 83 -11.35 -6.40 -12.27
C ASN A 83 -11.92 -5.25 -13.12
N LEU A 84 -11.10 -4.59 -13.95
CA LEU A 84 -11.54 -3.55 -14.88
C LEU A 84 -12.32 -4.13 -16.07
N GLN A 85 -11.94 -5.30 -16.59
CA GLN A 85 -12.72 -6.03 -17.60
C GLN A 85 -14.09 -6.46 -17.03
N GLU A 86 -14.11 -7.11 -15.86
CA GLU A 86 -15.33 -7.54 -15.17
C GLU A 86 -16.25 -6.36 -14.85
N ALA A 87 -15.72 -5.22 -14.39
CA ALA A 87 -16.49 -4.00 -14.14
C ALA A 87 -17.11 -3.42 -15.43
N ASN A 88 -16.39 -3.43 -16.55
CA ASN A 88 -16.92 -3.01 -17.84
C ASN A 88 -17.99 -3.98 -18.37
N ASP A 89 -17.78 -5.29 -18.21
CA ASP A 89 -18.76 -6.32 -18.56
C ASP A 89 -20.04 -6.20 -17.75
N LEU A 90 -19.93 -5.93 -16.45
CA LEU A 90 -21.07 -5.68 -15.56
C LEU A 90 -21.80 -4.39 -15.95
N LEU A 91 -21.07 -3.32 -16.27
CA LEU A 91 -21.64 -2.07 -16.78
C LEU A 91 -22.34 -2.27 -18.13
N LEU A 92 -21.79 -3.11 -19.02
CA LEU A 92 -22.40 -3.44 -20.30
C LEU A 92 -23.68 -4.27 -20.10
N LYS A 93 -23.64 -5.31 -19.26
CA LYS A 93 -24.81 -6.12 -18.87
C LYS A 93 -25.91 -5.27 -18.22
N ALA A 94 -25.55 -4.31 -17.36
CA ALA A 94 -26.49 -3.37 -16.74
C ALA A 94 -27.12 -2.39 -17.74
N ASN A 95 -26.37 -1.94 -18.75
CA ASN A 95 -26.89 -1.10 -19.83
C ASN A 95 -27.78 -1.87 -20.81
N ILE A 96 -27.47 -3.14 -21.11
CA ILE A 96 -28.31 -4.03 -21.92
C ILE A 96 -29.63 -4.32 -21.19
N ASN A 97 -29.56 -4.65 -19.89
CA ASN A 97 -30.73 -4.94 -19.06
C ASN A 97 -31.42 -3.67 -18.52
N ARG A 98 -31.19 -2.51 -19.12
CA ARG A 98 -31.77 -1.22 -18.70
C ARG A 98 -33.26 -1.16 -19.04
N PHE A 99 -34.10 -1.25 -18.01
CA PHE A 99 -35.56 -1.15 -18.15
C PHE A 99 -36.00 0.12 -18.92
N ARG A 100 -37.04 0.01 -19.75
CA ARG A 100 -37.63 1.14 -20.53
C ARG A 100 -38.08 2.34 -19.67
N CYS A 101 -38.32 2.16 -18.37
CA CYS A 101 -38.61 3.26 -17.44
C CYS A 101 -37.37 4.10 -17.09
N ALA A 102 -36.16 3.54 -17.15
CA ALA A 102 -34.90 4.26 -16.94
C ALA A 102 -34.42 5.02 -18.19
N THR A 103 -35.09 4.86 -19.33
CA THR A 103 -34.87 5.65 -20.56
C THR A 103 -35.97 6.71 -20.68
N MET A 104 -35.73 7.91 -20.14
CA MET A 104 -36.59 9.07 -20.38
C MET A 104 -36.61 9.41 -21.89
N LYS A 105 -37.79 9.35 -22.52
CA LYS A 105 -38.01 9.95 -23.84
C LYS A 105 -37.78 11.46 -23.78
N SER A 106 -37.27 12.05 -24.86
CA SER A 106 -37.06 13.50 -25.04
C SER A 106 -38.32 14.30 -24.70
N GLU A 107 -39.45 13.93 -25.31
CA GLU A 107 -40.79 14.52 -25.10
C GLU A 107 -41.17 14.61 -23.61
N LYS A 108 -40.91 13.55 -22.84
CA LYS A 108 -41.24 13.49 -21.41
C LYS A 108 -40.29 14.30 -20.55
N ARG A 109 -39.06 14.56 -21.04
CA ARG A 109 -38.08 15.41 -20.37
C ARG A 109 -38.58 16.86 -20.31
N GLU A 110 -39.10 17.38 -21.42
CA GLU A 110 -39.67 18.73 -21.50
C GLU A 110 -40.90 18.90 -20.58
N VAL A 111 -41.77 17.90 -20.53
CA VAL A 111 -42.92 17.88 -19.60
C VAL A 111 -42.45 17.87 -18.14
N CYS A 112 -41.42 17.08 -17.79
CA CYS A 112 -40.80 17.13 -16.46
C CYS A 112 -40.20 18.51 -16.14
N TYR A 113 -39.45 19.13 -17.05
CA TYR A 113 -38.88 20.46 -16.82
C TYR A 113 -39.96 21.54 -16.63
N LYS A 114 -41.06 21.49 -17.40
CA LYS A 114 -42.23 22.36 -17.16
C LYS A 114 -42.82 22.14 -15.77
N ILE A 115 -43.11 20.90 -15.38
CA ILE A 115 -43.66 20.57 -14.05
C ILE A 115 -42.73 21.04 -12.92
N LEU A 116 -41.42 20.83 -13.04
CA LEU A 116 -40.42 21.29 -12.07
C LEU A 116 -40.37 22.83 -11.96
N SER A 117 -40.54 23.55 -13.08
CA SER A 117 -40.61 25.02 -13.05
C SER A 117 -41.87 25.55 -12.33
N TYR A 118 -43.03 24.89 -12.50
CA TYR A 118 -44.25 25.23 -11.75
C TYR A 118 -44.10 24.96 -10.25
N LEU A 119 -43.33 23.93 -9.88
CA LEU A 119 -43.01 23.58 -8.48
C LEU A 119 -41.86 24.41 -7.88
N LYS A 120 -41.26 25.35 -8.62
CA LYS A 120 -40.11 26.19 -8.21
C LYS A 120 -38.88 25.39 -7.71
N ILE A 121 -38.74 24.12 -8.10
CA ILE A 121 -37.59 23.29 -7.70
C ILE A 121 -36.36 23.71 -8.53
N PRO A 122 -35.20 24.01 -7.91
CA PRO A 122 -34.02 24.46 -8.65
C PRO A 122 -33.57 23.46 -9.72
N HIS A 123 -33.33 23.94 -10.94
CA HIS A 123 -32.99 23.14 -12.11
C HIS A 123 -31.68 22.34 -11.99
N ASN A 124 -30.86 22.63 -10.97
CA ASN A 124 -29.53 22.09 -10.78
C ASN A 124 -29.52 20.61 -10.31
N TYR A 125 -30.60 20.14 -9.66
CA TYR A 125 -30.64 18.80 -9.05
C TYR A 125 -30.71 17.61 -10.02
N PHE A 126 -30.82 17.84 -11.33
CA PHE A 126 -30.92 16.76 -12.32
C PHE A 126 -30.10 16.97 -13.61
N SER A 127 -29.04 17.79 -13.55
CA SER A 127 -28.09 17.96 -14.66
C SER A 127 -27.10 16.77 -14.75
N CYS A 128 -27.63 15.57 -15.00
CA CYS A 128 -26.82 14.40 -15.30
C CYS A 128 -26.27 14.51 -16.74
N SER A 129 -25.28 15.38 -16.91
CA SER A 129 -24.48 15.53 -18.12
C SER A 129 -23.20 14.70 -17.99
N SER A 130 -22.76 14.07 -19.08
CA SER A 130 -21.83 12.92 -19.06
C SER A 130 -20.35 13.27 -18.81
N LYS A 131 -20.05 14.31 -18.01
CA LYS A 131 -18.70 14.74 -17.65
C LYS A 131 -18.64 15.17 -16.17
N VAL A 132 -18.53 14.20 -15.26
CA VAL A 132 -18.32 14.47 -13.84
C VAL A 132 -16.87 14.89 -13.60
N SER A 133 -16.62 16.20 -13.65
CA SER A 133 -15.40 16.77 -13.08
C SER A 133 -15.50 16.70 -11.56
N ILE A 134 -14.73 15.80 -10.93
CA ILE A 134 -14.77 15.60 -9.47
C ILE A 134 -14.06 16.75 -8.77
N HIS A 135 -14.81 17.80 -8.42
CA HIS A 135 -14.44 18.70 -7.33
C HIS A 135 -14.92 18.11 -6.00
N PRO A 136 -14.05 17.97 -4.99
CA PRO A 136 -14.46 17.52 -3.65
C PRO A 136 -15.18 18.65 -2.93
N PHE A 137 -16.49 18.72 -3.08
CA PHE A 137 -17.35 19.61 -2.29
C PHE A 137 -17.69 18.93 -0.96
N HIS A 138 -17.44 19.61 0.16
CA HIS A 138 -17.68 19.05 1.50
C HIS A 138 -19.19 18.89 1.76
N TRP A 139 -19.62 17.68 2.13
CA TRP A 139 -21.03 17.33 2.34
C TRP A 139 -21.42 17.14 3.82
N GLU A 140 -20.45 17.24 4.74
CA GLU A 140 -20.51 16.55 6.03
C GLU A 140 -21.45 17.15 7.10
N ASN A 141 -21.98 18.37 6.93
CA ASN A 141 -22.61 19.11 8.04
C ASN A 141 -24.12 19.45 7.92
N GLU A 142 -24.81 19.28 6.76
CA GLU A 142 -26.22 19.70 6.63
C GLU A 142 -27.25 18.57 6.47
N ILE A 143 -26.84 17.32 6.22
CA ILE A 143 -27.79 16.20 6.09
C ILE A 143 -28.23 15.65 7.47
N VAL A 144 -27.46 15.90 8.53
CA VAL A 144 -27.63 15.29 9.87
C VAL A 144 -28.85 15.83 10.65
N GLN A 145 -29.42 16.98 10.28
CA GLN A 145 -30.58 17.57 10.96
C GLN A 145 -31.91 17.49 10.18
N MET A 146 -31.93 16.92 8.98
CA MET A 146 -33.19 16.45 8.41
C MET A 146 -33.61 15.17 9.13
N HIS A 147 -34.29 15.37 10.26
CA HIS A 147 -34.76 14.32 11.16
C HIS A 147 -35.32 13.12 10.41
N HIS A 148 -35.08 11.92 10.96
CA HIS A 148 -35.97 10.78 10.74
C HIS A 148 -37.36 11.12 11.31
N HIS A 149 -38.12 11.94 10.58
CA HIS A 149 -39.56 11.83 10.58
C HIS A 149 -39.84 10.45 9.96
N SER A 150 -39.93 9.45 10.83
CA SER A 150 -40.61 8.22 10.53
C SER A 150 -42.06 8.62 10.24
N VAL A 151 -42.34 8.94 8.98
CA VAL A 151 -43.70 8.95 8.45
C VAL A 151 -44.19 7.54 8.69
N SER A 152 -44.93 7.35 9.78
CA SER A 152 -45.68 6.13 9.98
C SER A 152 -46.66 6.09 8.81
N ILE A 153 -46.44 5.16 7.89
CA ILE A 153 -47.38 4.93 6.79
C ILE A 153 -48.53 4.13 7.38
N ASP A 154 -49.26 4.79 8.28
CA ASP A 154 -50.38 4.27 9.04
C ASP A 154 -51.54 4.05 8.06
N ASN A 155 -51.52 2.86 7.45
CA ASN A 155 -52.64 2.27 6.73
C ASN A 155 -53.36 3.23 5.79
N ILE A 156 -52.61 3.95 4.93
CA ILE A 156 -53.19 4.51 3.71
C ILE A 156 -53.89 3.34 3.00
N PRO A 157 -55.22 3.40 2.78
CA PRO A 157 -55.96 2.29 2.19
C PRO A 157 -55.68 2.25 0.68
N ILE A 158 -54.49 1.80 0.32
CA ILE A 158 -54.10 1.45 -1.05
C ILE A 158 -55.10 0.39 -1.49
N LYS A 159 -56.06 0.78 -2.34
CA LYS A 159 -57.06 -0.13 -2.90
C LYS A 159 -56.34 -1.24 -3.67
N LEU A 160 -56.14 -2.37 -3.01
CA LEU A 160 -55.36 -3.48 -3.57
C LEU A 160 -56.07 -3.97 -4.83
N ASN A 161 -55.36 -3.96 -5.95
CA ASN A 161 -55.84 -4.57 -7.18
C ASN A 161 -56.07 -6.08 -6.92
N THR A 162 -57.08 -6.69 -7.55
CA THR A 162 -57.45 -8.10 -7.33
C THR A 162 -56.25 -9.03 -7.54
N ALA A 163 -55.45 -8.78 -8.58
CA ALA A 163 -54.20 -9.50 -8.84
C ALA A 163 -53.11 -9.28 -7.78
N ALA A 164 -53.13 -8.20 -6.99
CA ALA A 164 -52.24 -8.03 -5.84
C ALA A 164 -52.70 -8.90 -4.66
N ILE A 165 -53.99 -8.84 -4.32
CA ILE A 165 -54.63 -9.66 -3.27
C ILE A 165 -54.36 -11.16 -3.53
N LEU A 166 -54.63 -11.63 -4.74
CA LEU A 166 -54.45 -13.04 -5.10
C LEU A 166 -52.98 -13.50 -5.05
N ARG A 167 -52.02 -12.64 -5.41
CA ARG A 167 -50.58 -12.96 -5.31
C ARG A 167 -50.07 -12.97 -3.87
N GLU A 168 -50.57 -12.07 -3.02
CA GLU A 168 -50.22 -12.03 -1.61
C GLU A 168 -50.86 -13.20 -0.83
N GLY A 169 -52.13 -13.51 -1.11
CA GLY A 169 -52.81 -14.68 -0.57
C GLY A 169 -52.11 -15.98 -0.96
N ALA A 170 -51.76 -16.16 -2.24
CA ALA A 170 -51.00 -17.34 -2.69
C ALA A 170 -49.59 -17.45 -2.06
N LEU A 171 -48.97 -16.32 -1.71
CA LEU A 171 -47.69 -16.30 -0.99
C LEU A 171 -47.85 -16.77 0.46
N TYR A 172 -48.89 -16.30 1.16
CA TYR A 172 -49.16 -16.76 2.52
C TYR A 172 -49.67 -18.21 2.57
N GLN A 173 -50.45 -18.66 1.59
CA GLN A 173 -50.85 -20.08 1.48
C GLN A 173 -49.64 -21.01 1.34
N ARG A 174 -48.65 -20.67 0.50
CA ARG A 174 -47.41 -21.47 0.43
C ARG A 174 -46.66 -21.52 1.76
N LYS A 175 -46.56 -20.41 2.49
CA LYS A 175 -45.96 -20.38 3.83
C LYS A 175 -46.75 -21.22 4.84
N MET A 176 -48.08 -21.19 4.76
CA MET A 176 -48.95 -22.03 5.58
C MET A 176 -48.73 -23.51 5.26
N GLU A 177 -48.64 -23.89 3.99
CA GLU A 177 -48.31 -25.25 3.56
C GLU A 177 -46.90 -25.67 3.99
N GLU A 178 -45.92 -24.77 3.94
CA GLU A 178 -44.54 -25.00 4.40
C GLU A 178 -44.48 -25.24 5.93
N GLU A 179 -45.18 -24.43 6.72
CA GLU A 179 -45.30 -24.60 8.17
C GLU A 179 -46.13 -25.84 8.56
N LEU A 180 -47.20 -26.16 7.81
CA LEU A 180 -47.97 -27.39 8.01
C LEU A 180 -47.10 -28.63 7.74
N LYS A 181 -46.33 -28.64 6.63
CA LYS A 181 -45.36 -29.71 6.33
C LYS A 181 -44.27 -29.78 7.39
N ARG A 182 -43.82 -28.66 7.96
CA ARG A 182 -42.90 -28.65 9.10
C ARG A 182 -43.51 -29.35 10.31
N VAL A 183 -44.71 -28.96 10.73
CA VAL A 183 -45.43 -29.58 11.86
C VAL A 183 -45.71 -31.06 11.62
N GLU A 184 -46.09 -31.45 10.40
CA GLU A 184 -46.28 -32.85 10.00
C GLU A 184 -44.98 -33.66 10.13
N ASN A 185 -43.86 -33.14 9.65
CA ASN A 185 -42.54 -33.78 9.80
C ASN A 185 -42.15 -33.93 11.28
N LEU A 186 -42.45 -32.95 12.14
CA LEU A 186 -42.23 -33.05 13.59
C LEU A 186 -43.11 -34.15 14.22
N GLN A 187 -44.37 -34.27 13.79
CA GLN A 187 -45.27 -35.34 14.23
C GLN A 187 -44.78 -36.73 13.77
N GLN A 188 -44.10 -36.82 12.62
CA GLN A 188 -43.41 -38.01 12.13
C GLN A 188 -42.06 -38.28 12.84
N GLY A 189 -41.63 -37.43 13.77
CA GLY A 189 -40.41 -37.60 14.56
C GLY A 189 -39.14 -37.00 13.96
N ALA A 190 -39.24 -36.13 12.95
CA ALA A 190 -38.10 -35.35 12.47
C ALA A 190 -37.65 -34.31 13.54
N GLY A 191 -36.35 -34.08 13.65
CA GLY A 191 -35.79 -33.07 14.56
C GLY A 191 -35.74 -31.68 13.93
N GLU A 192 -36.00 -30.64 14.73
CA GLU A 192 -35.85 -29.24 14.30
C GLU A 192 -34.36 -28.87 14.10
N PRO A 193 -33.93 -28.39 12.92
CA PRO A 193 -32.59 -27.85 12.73
C PRO A 193 -32.41 -26.47 13.41
N SER A 194 -33.44 -25.88 14.01
CA SER A 194 -33.37 -24.52 14.60
C SER A 194 -32.29 -24.40 15.68
N GLU A 195 -32.16 -25.37 16.58
CA GLU A 195 -31.13 -25.37 17.64
C GLU A 195 -29.71 -25.39 17.05
N PHE A 196 -29.48 -26.25 16.04
CA PHE A 196 -28.19 -26.30 15.34
C PHE A 196 -27.89 -25.02 14.56
N LEU A 197 -28.90 -24.40 13.94
CA LEU A 197 -28.75 -23.12 13.23
C LEU A 197 -28.53 -21.94 14.19
N GLU A 198 -29.06 -21.98 15.41
CA GLU A 198 -28.78 -21.00 16.45
C GLU A 198 -27.40 -21.19 17.07
N TRP A 199 -27.03 -22.44 17.40
CA TRP A 199 -25.66 -22.80 17.80
C TRP A 199 -24.63 -22.36 16.74
N GLN A 200 -24.89 -22.60 15.45
CA GLN A 200 -24.00 -22.19 14.37
C GLN A 200 -23.87 -20.66 14.26
N LYS A 201 -24.95 -19.90 14.47
CA LYS A 201 -24.90 -18.42 14.53
C LYS A 201 -24.10 -17.95 15.74
N LEU A 202 -24.27 -18.59 16.90
CA LEU A 202 -23.56 -18.26 18.14
C LEU A 202 -22.06 -18.56 18.02
N MET A 203 -21.67 -19.71 17.47
CA MET A 203 -20.25 -20.03 17.25
C MET A 203 -19.62 -19.04 16.26
N ARG A 204 -20.26 -18.78 15.10
CA ARG A 204 -19.77 -17.76 14.15
C ARG A 204 -19.69 -16.36 14.75
N GLY A 205 -20.55 -16.03 15.72
CA GLY A 205 -20.46 -14.80 16.52
C GLY A 205 -19.18 -14.76 17.34
N LYS A 206 -18.91 -15.82 18.12
CA LYS A 206 -17.68 -15.96 18.92
C LYS A 206 -16.42 -15.95 18.05
N ASP A 207 -16.41 -16.69 16.94
CA ASP A 207 -15.30 -16.72 15.99
C ASP A 207 -14.93 -15.31 15.48
N LEU A 208 -15.93 -14.46 15.25
CA LEU A 208 -15.75 -13.07 14.82
C LEU A 208 -15.32 -12.15 15.98
N GLU A 209 -15.87 -12.34 17.18
CA GLU A 209 -15.49 -11.59 18.38
C GLU A 209 -14.03 -11.87 18.77
N GLU A 210 -13.60 -13.14 18.74
CA GLU A 210 -12.20 -13.54 18.96
C GLU A 210 -11.27 -12.96 17.89
N GLN A 211 -11.65 -12.99 16.61
CA GLN A 211 -10.87 -12.35 15.54
C GLN A 211 -10.71 -10.84 15.73
N LEU A 212 -11.78 -10.15 16.15
CA LEU A 212 -11.72 -8.71 16.46
C LEU A 212 -10.83 -8.43 17.69
N ALA A 213 -10.93 -9.26 18.74
CA ALA A 213 -10.09 -9.17 19.93
C ALA A 213 -8.61 -9.43 19.62
N GLU A 214 -8.29 -10.40 18.76
CA GLU A 214 -6.93 -10.63 18.27
C GLU A 214 -6.41 -9.44 17.46
N ILE A 215 -7.21 -8.88 16.55
CA ILE A 215 -6.83 -7.69 15.76
C ILE A 215 -6.53 -6.51 16.68
N GLU A 216 -7.32 -6.28 17.74
CA GLU A 216 -6.98 -5.27 18.75
C GLU A 216 -5.73 -5.64 19.56
N CYS A 217 -5.55 -6.89 19.98
CA CYS A 217 -4.34 -7.33 20.68
C CYS A 217 -3.08 -7.07 19.85
N ARG A 218 -3.06 -7.46 18.57
CA ARG A 218 -1.95 -7.20 17.63
C ARG A 218 -1.71 -5.69 17.45
N ARG A 219 -2.78 -4.90 17.32
CA ARG A 219 -2.74 -3.42 17.23
C ARG A 219 -2.12 -2.79 18.50
N LEU A 220 -2.42 -3.32 19.67
CA LEU A 220 -1.88 -2.82 20.95
C LEU A 220 -0.44 -3.29 21.17
N GLN A 221 -0.10 -4.54 20.83
CA GLN A 221 1.28 -5.04 20.84
C GLN A 221 2.20 -4.18 19.95
N GLY A 222 1.75 -3.79 18.75
CA GLY A 222 2.48 -2.87 17.89
C GLY A 222 2.70 -1.48 18.51
N LYS A 223 1.73 -0.96 19.27
CA LYS A 223 1.88 0.30 20.03
C LYS A 223 2.84 0.14 21.22
N LEU A 224 2.80 -0.98 21.93
CA LEU A 224 3.69 -1.27 23.05
C LEU A 224 5.15 -1.37 22.57
N SER A 225 5.39 -2.16 21.51
CA SER A 225 6.71 -2.32 20.89
C SER A 225 7.28 -0.99 20.39
N HIS A 226 6.45 -0.07 19.88
CA HIS A 226 6.89 1.27 19.51
C HIS A 226 7.36 2.10 20.73
N GLU A 227 6.60 2.10 21.82
CA GLU A 227 6.98 2.81 23.07
C GLU A 227 8.27 2.22 23.67
N GLU A 228 8.41 0.89 23.70
CA GLU A 228 9.61 0.19 24.15
C GLU A 228 10.83 0.49 23.24
N ALA A 229 10.64 0.56 21.92
CA ALA A 229 11.71 0.94 21.00
C ALA A 229 12.15 2.41 21.12
N VAL A 230 11.26 3.32 21.55
CA VAL A 230 11.63 4.71 21.86
C VAL A 230 12.42 4.79 23.17
N LEU A 231 11.98 4.08 24.22
CA LEU A 231 12.72 3.96 25.48
C LEU A 231 14.12 3.36 25.28
N ALA A 232 14.25 2.29 24.51
CA ALA A 232 15.54 1.69 24.19
C ALA A 232 16.48 2.66 23.48
N ARG A 233 15.97 3.52 22.59
CA ARG A 233 16.75 4.60 21.95
C ARG A 233 17.17 5.68 22.94
N GLN A 234 16.30 6.06 23.88
CA GLN A 234 16.65 7.02 24.94
C GLN A 234 17.75 6.49 25.86
N ASN A 235 17.68 5.20 26.27
CA ASN A 235 18.73 4.54 27.03
C ASN A 235 20.08 4.55 26.30
N VAL A 236 20.12 4.15 25.03
CA VAL A 236 21.37 4.14 24.22
C VAL A 236 21.94 5.56 24.05
N ILE A 237 21.09 6.59 23.92
CA ILE A 237 21.55 7.99 23.88
C ILE A 237 22.15 8.40 25.23
N GLN A 238 21.55 8.03 26.36
CA GLN A 238 22.09 8.32 27.70
C GLN A 238 23.41 7.59 27.96
N GLU A 239 23.55 6.33 27.55
CA GLU A 239 24.82 5.62 27.63
C GLU A 239 25.91 6.25 26.75
N ASN A 240 25.57 6.65 25.53
CA ASN A 240 26.53 7.26 24.62
C ASN A 240 26.94 8.68 25.05
N LYS A 241 26.06 9.44 25.71
CA LYS A 241 26.44 10.67 26.44
C LYS A 241 27.51 10.32 27.49
N LYS A 242 27.21 9.46 28.45
CA LYS A 242 28.13 9.04 29.54
C LYS A 242 29.49 8.55 29.01
N LYS A 243 29.50 7.70 27.98
CA LYS A 243 30.74 7.21 27.33
C LYS A 243 31.54 8.35 26.66
N GLY A 244 30.86 9.32 26.05
CA GLY A 244 31.48 10.50 25.44
C GLY A 244 31.89 11.60 26.43
N ASP A 245 31.38 11.57 27.66
CA ASP A 245 31.82 12.41 28.78
C ASP A 245 33.05 11.79 29.47
N LEU A 246 33.04 10.48 29.77
CA LEU A 246 34.22 9.73 30.26
C LEU A 246 35.43 9.87 29.33
N LEU A 247 35.23 9.68 28.01
CA LEU A 247 36.31 9.86 27.03
C LEU A 247 36.82 11.31 26.93
N ARG A 248 36.04 12.29 27.40
CA ARG A 248 36.47 13.70 27.49
C ARG A 248 37.32 13.93 28.74
N GLU A 249 36.98 13.27 29.84
CA GLU A 249 37.75 13.25 31.10
C GLU A 249 39.10 12.56 30.89
N GLU A 250 39.13 11.33 30.37
CA GLU A 250 40.35 10.60 29.98
C GLU A 250 41.25 11.44 29.04
N LYS A 251 40.65 12.11 28.05
CA LYS A 251 41.40 13.00 27.14
C LYS A 251 41.93 14.24 27.83
N ALA A 252 41.21 14.81 28.80
CA ALA A 252 41.69 15.95 29.57
C ALA A 252 42.90 15.55 30.42
N GLU A 253 42.86 14.41 31.12
CA GLU A 253 43.98 13.85 31.88
C GLU A 253 45.23 13.65 31.00
N LEU A 254 45.08 13.04 29.83
CA LEU A 254 46.19 12.87 28.87
C LEU A 254 46.75 14.20 28.35
N MET A 255 45.89 15.22 28.16
CA MET A 255 46.31 16.57 27.79
C MET A 255 47.07 17.27 28.92
N HIS A 256 46.68 17.08 30.18
CA HIS A 256 47.41 17.58 31.35
C HIS A 256 48.81 16.91 31.46
N GLN A 257 48.89 15.59 31.39
CA GLN A 257 50.16 14.85 31.40
C GLN A 257 51.10 15.27 30.25
N HIS A 258 50.56 15.57 29.07
CA HIS A 258 51.34 16.07 27.95
C HIS A 258 51.82 17.51 28.19
N ALA A 259 50.99 18.39 28.78
CA ALA A 259 51.39 19.75 29.13
C ALA A 259 52.50 19.77 30.19
N GLU A 260 52.44 18.88 31.18
CA GLU A 260 53.48 18.70 32.20
C GLU A 260 54.81 18.26 31.58
N LYS A 261 54.79 17.23 30.71
CA LYS A 261 55.99 16.78 29.97
C LYS A 261 56.59 17.87 29.10
N ARG A 262 55.76 18.62 28.36
CA ARG A 262 56.22 19.77 27.57
C ARG A 262 56.83 20.88 28.44
N LEU A 263 56.44 21.01 29.70
CA LEU A 263 57.02 21.95 30.66
C LEU A 263 58.31 21.41 31.31
N GLN A 264 58.48 20.09 31.41
CA GLN A 264 59.75 19.43 31.78
C GLN A 264 60.78 19.57 30.64
N GLU A 265 60.42 19.18 29.42
CA GLU A 265 61.25 19.35 28.21
C GLU A 265 61.69 20.81 28.02
N GLN A 266 60.83 21.79 28.34
CA GLN A 266 61.17 23.22 28.28
C GLN A 266 62.15 23.69 29.37
N LYS A 267 62.33 22.95 30.46
CA LYS A 267 63.38 23.22 31.47
C LYS A 267 64.70 22.61 31.01
N GLU A 268 64.68 21.32 30.67
CA GLU A 268 65.84 20.60 30.13
C GLU A 268 66.44 21.31 28.90
N MET A 269 65.61 21.76 27.96
CA MET A 269 66.06 22.52 26.79
C MET A 269 66.58 23.93 27.11
N LYS A 270 66.19 24.55 28.24
CA LYS A 270 66.79 25.81 28.71
C LYS A 270 68.15 25.56 29.34
N GLU A 271 68.25 24.56 30.20
CA GLU A 271 69.50 24.15 30.83
C GLU A 271 70.56 23.75 29.77
N LEU A 272 70.16 23.00 28.74
CA LEU A 272 70.99 22.69 27.57
C LEU A 272 71.33 23.94 26.75
N ALA A 273 70.38 24.87 26.54
CA ALA A 273 70.66 26.12 25.83
C ALA A 273 71.62 27.03 26.60
N GLU A 274 71.57 27.04 27.93
CA GLU A 274 72.51 27.76 28.80
C GLU A 274 73.93 27.17 28.70
N GLN A 275 74.06 25.84 28.79
CA GLN A 275 75.34 25.13 28.55
C GLN A 275 75.90 25.39 27.14
N VAL A 276 75.06 25.35 26.09
CA VAL A 276 75.46 25.66 24.72
C VAL A 276 75.83 27.15 24.55
N MET A 277 75.14 28.06 25.25
CA MET A 277 75.50 29.48 25.28
C MET A 277 76.85 29.72 25.98
N GLU A 278 77.21 28.94 27.00
CA GLU A 278 78.53 28.96 27.62
C GLU A 278 79.61 28.40 26.68
N GLY A 279 79.35 27.25 26.04
CA GLY A 279 80.19 26.74 24.96
C GLY A 279 80.38 27.77 23.83
N HIS A 280 79.35 28.52 23.47
CA HIS A 280 79.41 29.60 22.49
C HIS A 280 80.15 30.85 22.99
N LYS A 281 80.12 31.21 24.28
CA LYS A 281 81.00 32.26 24.84
C LYS A 281 82.47 31.86 24.63
N ASN A 282 82.82 30.61 24.96
CA ASN A 282 84.17 30.08 24.83
C ASN A 282 84.62 29.99 23.36
N VAL A 283 83.77 29.45 22.46
CA VAL A 283 84.06 29.39 21.02
C VAL A 283 84.13 30.79 20.39
N LYS A 284 83.38 31.79 20.88
CA LYS A 284 83.52 33.19 20.42
C LYS A 284 84.88 33.79 20.81
N GLN A 285 85.40 33.48 22.00
CA GLN A 285 86.76 33.90 22.40
C GLN A 285 87.84 33.27 21.48
N VAL A 286 87.69 32.00 21.10
CA VAL A 286 88.60 31.33 20.15
C VAL A 286 88.43 31.88 18.73
N LYS A 287 87.20 32.14 18.28
CA LYS A 287 86.93 32.67 16.93
C LYS A 287 87.45 34.10 16.72
N LYS A 288 87.47 34.96 17.75
CA LYS A 288 88.13 36.28 17.67
C LYS A 288 89.61 36.14 17.28
N LYS A 289 90.36 35.34 18.07
CA LYS A 289 91.76 35.00 17.80
C LYS A 289 91.98 34.47 16.38
N LEU A 290 91.08 33.59 15.89
CA LEU A 290 91.18 33.06 14.51
C LEU A 290 90.80 34.10 13.42
N GLN A 291 89.89 35.02 13.71
CA GLN A 291 89.50 36.07 12.78
C GLN A 291 90.62 37.09 12.59
N GLU A 292 91.34 37.42 13.66
CA GLU A 292 92.54 38.28 13.64
C GLU A 292 93.59 37.73 12.64
N TYR A 293 93.80 36.41 12.59
CA TYR A 293 94.61 35.77 11.54
C TYR A 293 93.94 35.76 10.15
N LYS A 294 92.64 35.41 10.04
CA LYS A 294 91.99 35.29 8.72
C LYS A 294 91.80 36.61 7.99
N GLN A 295 91.72 37.74 8.68
CA GLN A 295 91.65 39.06 8.06
C GLN A 295 92.94 39.40 7.28
N GLN A 296 94.09 38.82 7.66
CA GLN A 296 95.37 38.95 6.95
C GLN A 296 95.36 38.20 5.59
N ILE A 297 94.48 37.20 5.42
CA ILE A 297 94.40 36.36 4.23
C ILE A 297 93.30 36.84 3.27
N ALA A 298 92.12 37.23 3.79
CA ALA A 298 90.99 37.63 2.94
C ALA A 298 91.26 38.90 2.11
N GLN A 299 92.19 39.76 2.57
CA GLN A 299 92.69 40.91 1.80
C GLN A 299 93.39 40.50 0.50
N GLN A 300 93.95 39.29 0.42
CA GLN A 300 94.77 38.80 -0.69
C GLN A 300 93.94 38.16 -1.84
N VAL A 301 92.62 37.99 -1.66
CA VAL A 301 91.77 37.19 -2.58
C VAL A 301 90.59 37.98 -3.15
N ASN A 302 90.12 39.02 -2.47
CA ASN A 302 89.05 39.88 -3.00
C ASN A 302 89.46 40.63 -4.29
N GLU A 303 90.76 40.73 -4.57
CA GLU A 303 91.32 41.33 -5.77
C GLU A 303 91.05 40.50 -7.05
N GLU A 304 90.69 39.21 -6.93
CA GLU A 304 90.63 38.25 -8.05
C GLU A 304 89.23 38.00 -8.64
N SER A 305 88.13 38.38 -7.97
CA SER A 305 86.80 37.75 -8.22
C SER A 305 85.73 38.62 -8.90
N GLY A 306 86.01 39.90 -9.18
CA GLY A 306 85.00 40.88 -9.61
C GLY A 306 84.46 40.73 -11.05
N GLU A 307 85.00 39.80 -11.85
CA GLU A 307 84.95 39.90 -13.32
C GLU A 307 83.81 39.10 -13.99
N LEU A 308 83.25 38.08 -13.33
CA LEU A 308 82.48 37.02 -14.03
C LEU A 308 80.95 37.21 -14.12
N LEU A 309 80.32 38.06 -13.29
CA LEU A 309 78.86 37.98 -13.05
C LEU A 309 77.94 38.48 -14.18
N ARG A 310 78.45 39.20 -15.19
CA ARG A 310 77.62 40.07 -16.07
C ARG A 310 76.88 39.37 -17.23
N GLN A 311 76.95 38.04 -17.37
CA GLN A 311 76.67 37.37 -18.66
C GLN A 311 75.35 36.57 -18.78
N ALA A 312 74.49 36.50 -17.74
CA ALA A 312 73.57 35.36 -17.58
C ALA A 312 72.04 35.66 -17.53
N LEU A 313 71.54 36.77 -18.10
CA LEU A 313 70.16 37.26 -17.83
C LEU A 313 69.17 37.28 -19.01
N GLU A 314 69.54 36.93 -20.25
CA GLU A 314 68.75 37.31 -21.44
C GLU A 314 67.78 36.24 -22.00
N ASP A 315 67.93 34.95 -21.65
CA ASP A 315 67.27 33.80 -22.33
C ASP A 315 65.75 33.57 -22.07
N GLY A 316 65.01 34.57 -21.55
CA GLY A 316 63.78 34.33 -20.78
C GLY A 316 62.45 34.08 -21.52
N GLU A 317 62.09 34.89 -22.53
CA GLU A 317 60.70 35.39 -22.60
C GLU A 317 59.70 34.68 -23.54
N GLU A 318 60.13 33.85 -24.50
CA GLU A 318 59.34 33.61 -25.73
C GLU A 318 58.06 32.75 -25.62
N LYS A 319 57.91 31.90 -24.60
CA LYS A 319 57.21 30.59 -24.75
C LYS A 319 55.67 30.58 -24.56
N ALA A 320 55.00 31.72 -24.45
CA ALA A 320 53.64 31.81 -23.88
C ALA A 320 52.41 31.65 -24.82
N LYS A 321 52.56 31.63 -26.16
CA LYS A 321 51.50 32.14 -27.08
C LYS A 321 50.42 31.19 -27.66
N LYS A 322 50.40 29.87 -27.41
CA LYS A 322 49.57 28.91 -28.22
C LYS A 322 48.61 28.03 -27.40
N ARG A 323 47.31 28.42 -27.22
CA ARG A 323 46.40 27.62 -26.34
C ARG A 323 44.85 27.70 -26.43
N TYR A 324 44.19 28.38 -27.38
CA TYR A 324 42.78 28.81 -27.16
C TYR A 324 41.60 28.09 -27.86
N GLU A 325 41.71 27.65 -29.12
CA GLU A 325 40.51 27.44 -29.96
C GLU A 325 39.86 26.03 -29.94
N ILE A 326 38.61 25.97 -30.45
CA ILE A 326 37.77 24.78 -30.69
C ILE A 326 37.17 24.17 -29.42
N ILE A 327 36.51 25.03 -28.66
CA ILE A 327 35.18 24.72 -28.06
C ILE A 327 34.14 24.83 -29.19
N GLN A 328 32.95 24.21 -29.04
CA GLN A 328 31.77 24.23 -29.94
C GLN A 328 31.89 23.25 -31.15
N GLN A 329 30.82 22.62 -31.67
CA GLN A 329 29.38 22.49 -31.31
C GLN A 329 28.94 21.03 -31.68
N ILE A 330 27.70 20.51 -31.87
CA ILE A 330 26.29 20.93 -31.99
C ILE A 330 25.41 19.69 -31.58
N ARG A 331 24.37 19.74 -30.71
CA ARG A 331 22.89 19.84 -30.97
C ARG A 331 22.34 18.85 -32.08
N ALA A 332 21.17 18.17 -32.11
CA ALA A 332 20.04 17.68 -31.25
C ALA A 332 18.81 17.27 -32.19
N ILE A 333 17.63 16.74 -31.71
CA ILE A 333 16.18 16.82 -32.29
C ILE A 333 15.40 15.52 -32.86
N GLU A 334 14.01 15.42 -32.78
CA GLU A 334 13.00 14.24 -32.89
C GLU A 334 11.76 14.33 -33.93
N SER A 335 10.56 13.61 -34.09
CA SER A 335 9.57 12.64 -33.39
C SER A 335 8.53 11.76 -34.29
N LEU A 336 7.20 11.41 -33.96
CA LEU A 336 6.35 10.19 -34.44
C LEU A 336 4.78 10.19 -34.96
N PRO A 337 3.67 9.40 -34.53
CA PRO A 337 2.66 8.59 -35.40
C PRO A 337 1.03 8.60 -35.21
N GLY A 338 0.16 7.69 -35.83
CA GLY A 338 -1.39 7.73 -35.98
C GLY A 338 -2.41 6.45 -35.97
N ILE A 339 -3.73 6.50 -36.45
CA ILE A 339 -5.00 5.63 -36.12
C ILE A 339 -6.27 5.75 -37.17
N ARG A 340 -7.51 5.11 -37.38
CA ARG A 340 -8.48 3.87 -37.26
C ARG A 340 -9.87 4.09 -38.11
N HIS A 341 -11.08 3.40 -38.30
CA HIS A 341 -11.88 2.12 -37.96
C HIS A 341 -13.04 1.46 -38.93
N LYS A 342 -14.43 1.53 -38.77
CA LYS A 342 -15.60 0.65 -39.34
C LYS A 342 -17.07 1.32 -39.46
N SER A 343 -18.34 0.85 -39.82
CA SER A 343 -19.23 -0.31 -40.39
C SER A 343 -20.77 0.19 -40.65
N VAL A 344 -21.99 -0.40 -41.01
CA VAL A 344 -22.82 -1.71 -41.06
C VAL A 344 -24.05 -1.77 -42.15
N ASP A 345 -25.27 -2.41 -41.98
CA ASP A 345 -26.30 -2.95 -43.02
C ASP A 345 -27.88 -3.15 -42.66
N LEU A 346 -28.90 -3.45 -43.58
CA LEU A 346 -30.42 -3.72 -43.35
C LEU A 346 -31.41 -4.24 -44.55
N THR A 347 -32.71 -4.71 -44.34
CA THR A 347 -33.76 -5.27 -45.35
C THR A 347 -35.34 -5.27 -45.02
N GLU A 348 -36.35 -5.55 -45.95
CA GLU A 348 -37.89 -5.66 -45.75
C GLU A 348 -38.82 -6.38 -46.89
N ILE A 349 -40.19 -6.62 -46.74
CA ILE A 349 -41.25 -7.40 -47.58
C ILE A 349 -42.77 -6.86 -47.42
N GLY A 350 -43.99 -7.09 -48.05
CA GLY A 350 -44.82 -8.01 -48.98
C GLY A 350 -46.22 -7.38 -49.44
N GLY A 351 -47.41 -7.90 -49.96
CA GLY A 351 -48.20 -9.19 -50.22
C GLY A 351 -49.55 -9.05 -51.11
N HIS A 352 -50.62 -9.94 -51.09
CA HIS A 352 -51.75 -10.12 -52.14
C HIS A 352 -53.26 -10.47 -51.71
N GLY A 353 -54.27 -10.77 -52.63
CA GLY A 353 -55.78 -10.94 -52.34
C GLY A 353 -56.71 -11.95 -53.15
N LEU A 354 -57.90 -12.38 -52.64
CA LEU A 354 -58.59 -13.68 -52.94
C LEU A 354 -60.17 -13.84 -52.71
N PHE A 355 -60.72 -15.01 -53.12
CA PHE A 355 -62.12 -15.58 -53.10
C PHE A 355 -63.06 -15.46 -51.86
N GLY A 356 -62.98 -14.42 -51.03
CA GLY A 356 -63.83 -14.27 -49.82
C GLY A 356 -65.23 -13.67 -50.03
N GLU A 357 -65.72 -13.58 -51.28
CA GLU A 357 -66.77 -12.63 -51.68
C GLU A 357 -68.19 -13.26 -51.66
N MET A 358 -69.00 -12.92 -50.64
CA MET A 358 -70.31 -13.53 -50.38
C MET A 358 -71.48 -12.53 -50.47
N SER A 359 -72.65 -13.01 -50.93
CA SER A 359 -73.84 -12.17 -51.19
C SER A 359 -74.45 -11.53 -49.94
N ILE A 360 -74.75 -10.22 -50.05
CA ILE A 360 -75.18 -9.34 -48.95
C ILE A 360 -76.64 -9.56 -48.50
N VAL A 361 -77.47 -10.26 -49.29
CA VAL A 361 -78.92 -10.39 -49.02
C VAL A 361 -79.27 -11.71 -48.30
N GLU A 362 -78.67 -12.84 -48.68
CA GLU A 362 -78.80 -14.11 -47.91
C GLU A 362 -78.34 -13.97 -46.46
N LEU A 363 -77.45 -13.01 -46.22
CA LEU A 363 -77.00 -12.55 -44.92
C LEU A 363 -78.17 -12.12 -44.00
N ARG A 364 -79.27 -11.56 -44.54
CA ARG A 364 -80.24 -10.76 -43.77
C ARG A 364 -81.31 -11.54 -43.01
N GLU A 365 -81.94 -12.56 -43.60
CA GLU A 365 -82.92 -13.40 -42.89
C GLU A 365 -82.25 -14.42 -41.97
N ARG A 366 -81.09 -14.95 -42.36
CA ARG A 366 -80.21 -15.71 -41.45
C ARG A 366 -79.86 -14.84 -40.23
N LEU A 367 -79.50 -13.56 -40.43
CA LEU A 367 -79.32 -12.57 -39.36
C LEU A 367 -80.60 -12.25 -38.55
N ALA A 368 -81.79 -12.70 -38.91
CA ALA A 368 -83.01 -12.46 -38.12
C ALA A 368 -83.19 -13.54 -37.06
N LEU A 369 -83.28 -14.82 -37.45
CA LEU A 369 -83.37 -15.95 -36.50
C LEU A 369 -82.12 -16.05 -35.62
N LEU A 370 -80.93 -15.75 -36.17
CA LEU A 370 -79.71 -15.66 -35.38
C LEU A 370 -79.80 -14.59 -34.28
N LYS A 371 -80.51 -13.47 -34.47
CA LYS A 371 -80.65 -12.43 -33.43
C LYS A 371 -81.51 -12.87 -32.24
N GLU A 372 -82.51 -13.73 -32.45
CA GLU A 372 -83.35 -14.20 -31.34
C GLU A 372 -82.66 -15.28 -30.53
N ALA A 373 -82.03 -16.26 -31.19
CA ALA A 373 -81.13 -17.20 -30.53
C ALA A 373 -79.96 -16.49 -29.83
N GLN A 374 -79.41 -15.43 -30.43
CA GLN A 374 -78.39 -14.59 -29.82
C GLN A 374 -78.91 -13.86 -28.57
N LYS A 375 -80.13 -13.31 -28.56
CA LYS A 375 -80.70 -12.66 -27.36
C LYS A 375 -80.80 -13.61 -26.17
N ALA A 376 -81.38 -14.80 -26.38
CA ALA A 376 -81.49 -15.81 -25.30
C ALA A 376 -80.10 -16.25 -24.81
N ALA A 377 -79.16 -16.49 -25.74
CA ALA A 377 -77.77 -16.82 -25.41
C ALA A 377 -76.96 -15.62 -24.88
N GLU A 378 -77.44 -14.39 -24.98
CA GLU A 378 -76.89 -13.21 -24.31
C GLU A 378 -77.43 -13.10 -22.88
N GLU A 379 -78.70 -13.43 -22.65
CA GLU A 379 -79.33 -13.39 -21.32
C GLU A 379 -78.75 -14.46 -20.39
N GLU A 380 -78.64 -15.71 -20.84
CA GLU A 380 -77.95 -16.77 -20.09
C GLU A 380 -76.50 -16.38 -19.75
N LYS A 381 -75.78 -15.75 -20.70
CA LYS A 381 -74.42 -15.24 -20.46
C LYS A 381 -74.39 -14.07 -19.49
N ARG A 382 -75.40 -13.20 -19.46
CA ARG A 382 -75.48 -12.10 -18.47
C ARG A 382 -75.60 -12.67 -17.06
N ASP A 383 -76.44 -13.69 -16.87
CA ASP A 383 -76.63 -14.34 -15.57
C ASP A 383 -75.39 -15.14 -15.12
N GLN A 384 -74.77 -15.90 -16.03
CA GLN A 384 -73.47 -16.53 -15.79
C GLN A 384 -72.41 -15.49 -15.39
N ILE A 385 -72.33 -14.35 -16.09
CA ILE A 385 -71.42 -13.24 -15.78
C ILE A 385 -71.73 -12.60 -14.41
N ILE A 386 -73.00 -12.54 -13.98
CA ILE A 386 -73.39 -12.01 -12.66
C ILE A 386 -72.93 -12.96 -11.56
N HIS A 387 -73.23 -14.25 -11.66
CA HIS A 387 -72.78 -15.25 -10.68
C HIS A 387 -71.26 -15.38 -10.64
N GLU A 388 -70.58 -15.35 -11.79
CA GLU A 388 -69.11 -15.30 -11.84
C GLU A 388 -68.53 -14.07 -11.14
N LYS A 389 -69.16 -12.89 -11.26
CA LYS A 389 -68.71 -11.67 -10.55
C LYS A 389 -68.89 -11.83 -9.05
N GLN A 390 -70.07 -12.27 -8.59
CA GLN A 390 -70.36 -12.51 -7.18
C GLN A 390 -69.36 -13.50 -6.55
N ALA A 391 -69.10 -14.63 -7.21
CA ALA A 391 -68.13 -15.62 -6.74
C ALA A 391 -66.70 -15.08 -6.70
N LYS A 392 -66.29 -14.27 -7.69
CA LYS A 392 -64.97 -13.62 -7.71
C LYS A 392 -64.85 -12.57 -6.59
N GLU A 393 -65.90 -11.80 -6.33
CA GLU A 393 -65.94 -10.81 -5.25
C GLU A 393 -65.86 -11.47 -3.86
N GLN A 394 -66.63 -12.54 -3.63
CA GLN A 394 -66.56 -13.35 -2.40
C GLN A 394 -65.14 -13.91 -2.18
N LEU A 395 -64.55 -14.54 -3.20
CA LEU A 395 -63.19 -15.08 -3.13
C LEU A 395 -62.14 -13.99 -2.87
N ILE A 396 -62.34 -12.76 -3.36
CA ILE A 396 -61.45 -11.63 -3.07
C ILE A 396 -61.56 -11.20 -1.60
N LEU A 397 -62.77 -11.19 -1.02
CA LEU A 397 -62.99 -10.86 0.40
C LEU A 397 -62.35 -11.92 1.31
N GLU A 398 -62.60 -13.21 1.07
CA GLU A 398 -61.95 -14.31 1.83
C GLU A 398 -60.42 -14.20 1.82
N LYS A 399 -59.83 -13.81 0.68
CA LYS A 399 -58.38 -13.65 0.56
C LYS A 399 -57.88 -12.39 1.28
N LEU A 400 -58.65 -11.30 1.33
CA LEU A 400 -58.34 -10.13 2.15
C LEU A 400 -58.37 -10.47 3.65
N ASP A 401 -59.36 -11.23 4.10
CA ASP A 401 -59.48 -11.63 5.50
C ASP A 401 -58.31 -12.54 5.91
N GLN A 402 -57.97 -13.54 5.10
CA GLN A 402 -56.77 -14.38 5.28
C GLN A 402 -55.49 -13.53 5.36
N ILE A 403 -55.30 -12.58 4.44
CA ILE A 403 -54.17 -11.65 4.44
C ILE A 403 -54.14 -10.79 5.72
N SER A 404 -55.28 -10.33 6.20
CA SER A 404 -55.37 -9.50 7.41
C SER A 404 -54.88 -10.25 8.65
N GLN A 405 -55.24 -11.54 8.78
CA GLN A 405 -54.85 -12.41 9.88
C GLN A 405 -53.33 -12.66 9.85
N PHE A 406 -52.77 -13.06 8.71
CA PHE A 406 -51.32 -13.25 8.55
C PHE A 406 -50.53 -11.96 8.82
N ARG A 407 -51.01 -10.79 8.38
CA ARG A 407 -50.38 -9.50 8.68
C ARG A 407 -50.41 -9.18 10.18
N ALA A 408 -51.51 -9.45 10.87
CA ALA A 408 -51.64 -9.25 12.31
C ALA A 408 -50.74 -10.22 13.12
N GLU A 409 -50.55 -11.46 12.66
CA GLU A 409 -49.61 -12.42 13.25
C GLU A 409 -48.16 -12.03 13.05
N LEU A 410 -47.77 -11.67 11.83
CA LEU A 410 -46.42 -11.17 11.52
C LEU A 410 -46.12 -9.87 12.30
N GLY A 411 -47.10 -8.99 12.47
CA GLY A 411 -47.01 -7.79 13.31
C GLY A 411 -46.77 -8.14 14.79
N ARG A 412 -47.55 -9.06 15.37
CA ARG A 412 -47.37 -9.55 16.75
C ARG A 412 -45.98 -10.19 16.94
N ALA A 413 -45.57 -11.06 16.02
CA ALA A 413 -44.25 -11.72 16.08
C ALA A 413 -43.08 -10.75 15.90
N ALA A 414 -43.24 -9.69 15.08
CA ALA A 414 -42.25 -8.63 14.94
C ALA A 414 -42.15 -7.76 16.20
N ALA A 415 -43.28 -7.43 16.83
CA ALA A 415 -43.32 -6.68 18.08
C ALA A 415 -42.61 -7.44 19.22
N LEU A 416 -42.91 -8.73 19.41
CA LEU A 416 -42.22 -9.59 20.38
C LEU A 416 -40.70 -9.63 20.13
N LYS A 417 -40.26 -9.83 18.88
CA LYS A 417 -38.83 -9.81 18.52
C LYS A 417 -38.18 -8.44 18.71
N GLN A 418 -38.93 -7.33 18.62
CA GLN A 418 -38.43 -6.01 18.96
C GLN A 418 -38.33 -5.81 20.48
N GLU A 419 -39.27 -6.34 21.25
CA GLU A 419 -39.23 -6.28 22.72
C GLU A 419 -38.11 -7.15 23.30
N GLU A 420 -37.91 -8.37 22.79
CA GLU A 420 -36.74 -9.19 23.11
C GLU A 420 -35.42 -8.45 22.84
N LYS A 421 -35.31 -7.75 21.70
CA LYS A 421 -34.12 -6.95 21.39
C LYS A 421 -33.95 -5.78 22.35
N LYS A 422 -35.04 -5.09 22.73
CA LYS A 422 -35.01 -4.05 23.76
C LYS A 422 -34.52 -4.64 25.09
N ARG A 423 -35.13 -5.72 25.58
CA ARG A 423 -34.74 -6.43 26.81
C ARG A 423 -33.27 -6.86 26.77
N LYS A 424 -32.80 -7.51 25.69
CA LYS A 424 -31.39 -7.93 25.49
C LYS A 424 -30.41 -6.75 25.39
N SER A 425 -30.84 -5.59 24.87
CA SER A 425 -30.02 -4.37 24.86
C SER A 425 -29.98 -3.65 26.21
N GLN A 426 -31.03 -3.82 27.04
CA GLN A 426 -31.14 -3.26 28.38
C GLN A 426 -30.44 -4.14 29.44
N SER A 427 -30.39 -5.46 29.25
CA SER A 427 -29.71 -6.40 30.16
C SER A 427 -28.19 -6.21 30.21
N GLY A 428 -27.63 -5.39 29.32
CA GLY A 428 -26.44 -4.60 29.65
C GLY A 428 -25.11 -5.34 29.76
N GLU A 429 -25.05 -6.62 29.36
CA GLU A 429 -23.81 -7.35 29.12
C GLU A 429 -23.04 -6.72 27.96
N ARG A 430 -22.34 -5.61 28.26
CA ARG A 430 -21.20 -5.15 27.47
C ARG A 430 -20.24 -6.34 27.39
N PRO A 431 -19.83 -6.80 26.20
CA PRO A 431 -18.91 -7.93 26.10
C PRO A 431 -17.69 -7.64 26.97
N VAL A 432 -17.36 -8.59 27.85
CA VAL A 432 -16.29 -8.44 28.84
C VAL A 432 -15.02 -8.14 28.07
N LYS A 433 -14.53 -6.90 28.20
CA LYS A 433 -13.36 -6.44 27.44
C LYS A 433 -12.18 -7.34 27.79
N ASP A 434 -11.73 -8.14 26.83
CA ASP A 434 -10.63 -9.09 26.96
C ASP A 434 -9.56 -8.62 27.95
N GLU A 435 -9.29 -9.44 28.96
CA GLU A 435 -8.23 -9.16 29.93
C GLU A 435 -6.89 -8.93 29.23
N ARG A 436 -6.67 -9.62 28.11
CA ARG A 436 -5.55 -9.44 27.17
C ARG A 436 -5.45 -7.99 26.69
N ILE A 437 -6.56 -7.42 26.21
CA ILE A 437 -6.67 -6.04 25.72
C ILE A 437 -6.45 -5.05 26.88
N LEU A 438 -7.11 -5.26 28.01
CA LEU A 438 -6.98 -4.38 29.20
C LEU A 438 -5.54 -4.37 29.75
N ASN A 439 -4.88 -5.52 29.82
CA ASN A 439 -3.51 -5.63 30.31
C ASN A 439 -2.49 -5.06 29.32
N LEU A 440 -2.72 -5.17 28.00
CA LEU A 440 -1.92 -4.44 27.00
C LEU A 440 -2.11 -2.92 27.10
N GLN A 441 -3.34 -2.44 27.34
CA GLN A 441 -3.61 -1.00 27.53
C GLN A 441 -2.88 -0.45 28.78
N LYS A 442 -2.88 -1.18 29.91
CA LYS A 442 -2.11 -0.82 31.12
C LYS A 442 -0.61 -0.68 30.81
N LYS A 443 0.01 -1.70 30.20
CA LYS A 443 1.44 -1.70 29.82
C LYS A 443 1.82 -0.53 28.90
N ILE A 444 0.95 -0.15 27.96
CA ILE A 444 1.18 1.02 27.09
C ILE A 444 1.16 2.33 27.89
N VAL A 445 0.30 2.45 28.90
CA VAL A 445 0.28 3.62 29.80
C VAL A 445 1.54 3.66 30.67
N GLU A 446 1.93 2.52 31.25
CA GLU A 446 3.16 2.38 32.04
C GLU A 446 4.40 2.80 31.24
N LYS A 447 4.61 2.25 30.03
CA LYS A 447 5.73 2.62 29.15
C LYS A 447 5.70 4.08 28.71
N LYS A 448 4.52 4.66 28.46
CA LYS A 448 4.39 6.11 28.21
C LYS A 448 4.77 6.98 29.41
N MET A 449 4.50 6.50 30.63
CA MET A 449 4.90 7.20 31.86
C MET A 449 6.39 7.05 32.14
N GLU A 450 6.99 5.89 31.89
CA GLU A 450 8.46 5.73 31.86
C GLU A 450 9.11 6.70 30.88
N ARG A 451 8.60 6.79 29.64
CA ARG A 451 9.12 7.67 28.59
C ARG A 451 9.04 9.14 28.98
N LYS A 452 7.95 9.55 29.63
CA LYS A 452 7.81 10.90 30.21
C LYS A 452 8.82 11.16 31.32
N LYS A 453 9.06 10.20 32.23
CA LYS A 453 10.08 10.32 33.29
C LYS A 453 11.49 10.45 32.70
N GLN A 454 11.85 9.61 31.73
CA GLN A 454 13.16 9.70 31.07
C GLN A 454 13.35 11.02 30.31
N ALA A 455 12.30 11.52 29.64
CA ALA A 455 12.33 12.81 28.94
C ALA A 455 12.41 14.03 29.89
N GLY A 456 12.01 13.88 31.16
CA GLY A 456 12.18 14.91 32.20
C GLY A 456 13.49 14.82 32.98
N LEU A 457 14.37 13.88 32.63
CA LEU A 457 15.71 13.66 33.21
C LEU A 457 16.84 13.87 32.19
N LEU A 458 16.55 14.50 31.04
CA LEU A 458 17.40 14.52 29.83
C LEU A 458 17.76 15.91 29.30
#